data_AF-A0A2D5ZQC7-F1
#
_entry.id   AF-A0A2D5ZQC7-F1
#
_cell.length_a   1.000
_cell.length_b   1.000
_cell.length_c   1.000
_cell.angle_alpha   90.00
_cell.angle_beta   90.00
_cell.angle_gamma   90.00
#
_symmetry.space_group_name_H-M   'P 1'
#
loop_
_entity.id
_entity.type
_entity.pdbx_description
1 polymer ?
#
loop_
_entity_poly.entity_id
_entity_poly.type
_entity_poly.pdbx_seq_one_letter_code
_entity_poly.pdbx_strand_id
1 'polypeptide(L)'
;MRMLLPAFVLLALIAGEALPLSNPDRTVTIYLHGYAGAGLDHDAPIGEELFSDEVAPLQEFLDIPSGEEDPFAPNQIAGVEYMGNRLPDPETSYFDWDDYWELAELFPPAGEGGVPLHATVVAKFARHVLERSGAEGINIVGASFGGTISRYLMANDIDGLCSEGLVSRWVTLEGGVNGIWIAQNPLFQPIIERLGEDSIEIEHMSYRWMSRHVDPGQPKPNLPWSPPNWGTSPSYRNTLIHHQISTDWSLYGGVMRHLSHLANDGEIAVGDAALAGVVEEYAWQGQQPMVQYLHAMHISDGDLEPEHVGLSDHEGAWETLAATLSGSRRATLRLTEATAHAIHEPPWFGKGELVFETELYSRFAADEWGMLRAINNRNLRDGTAPMRRFKQGETRALDLVLFDQLVLREDRMIDAWVRAQELDWSDMRNYRVFESILHPHRTLGEGWIELDIEQPGPIHFAGDEVDLRFELEMIELDVIDPAVTGFEVVHDAGEWVDLWFVSDEPAISSVFVRGGDGSRRVVHGEEGAPATEHRIVVDRLRAGVAYSFTPRAEDGARNLGRGMVWEREAWPGRSFDVAE
;
A
#
# COMPACT_ATOMS: atom_id res chain seq x y z
N MET A 1 32.37 11.72 53.29
CA MET A 1 31.02 12.31 53.20
C MET A 1 31.03 13.38 52.12
N ARG A 2 30.79 12.98 50.87
CA ARG A 2 30.52 13.87 49.73
C ARG A 2 29.42 13.19 48.92
N MET A 3 28.22 13.75 48.99
CA MET A 3 27.08 13.39 48.15
C MET A 3 27.39 13.82 46.72
N LEU A 4 27.25 12.90 45.76
CA LEU A 4 27.15 13.21 44.34
C LEU A 4 25.71 12.86 43.92
N LEU A 5 24.98 13.90 43.54
CA LEU A 5 23.64 13.80 42.93
C LEU A 5 23.73 12.99 41.62
N PRO A 6 22.74 12.13 41.32
CA PRO A 6 22.57 11.65 39.95
C PRO A 6 22.02 12.80 39.09
N ALA A 7 22.72 13.08 37.99
CA ALA A 7 22.19 13.89 36.91
C ALA A 7 21.03 13.14 36.27
N PHE A 8 19.80 13.61 36.48
CA PHE A 8 18.67 13.26 35.63
C PHE A 8 18.93 13.91 34.26
N VAL A 9 19.37 13.12 33.29
CA VAL A 9 19.21 13.47 31.88
C VAL A 9 17.71 13.34 31.61
N LEU A 10 17.03 14.48 31.56
CA LEU A 10 15.68 14.58 31.06
C LEU A 10 15.78 14.37 29.54
N LEU A 11 15.63 13.12 29.07
CA LEU A 11 15.29 12.88 27.67
C LEU A 11 13.89 13.47 27.49
N ALA A 12 13.83 14.67 26.93
CA ALA A 12 12.59 15.15 26.35
C ALA A 12 12.29 14.22 25.17
N LEU A 13 11.34 13.30 25.37
CA LEU A 13 10.57 12.72 24.28
C LEU A 13 9.91 13.91 23.58
N ILE A 14 10.57 14.43 22.54
CA ILE A 14 9.88 15.25 21.56
C ILE A 14 8.96 14.24 20.87
N ALA A 15 7.71 14.17 21.35
CA ALA A 15 6.63 13.65 20.54
C ALA A 15 6.54 14.60 19.34
N GLY A 16 7.32 14.32 18.29
CA GLY A 16 7.19 15.03 17.02
C GLY A 16 5.76 14.82 16.55
N GLU A 17 5.07 15.91 16.22
CA GLU A 17 3.81 15.82 15.51
C GLU A 17 4.05 15.01 14.24
N ALA A 18 3.19 14.03 13.98
CA ALA A 18 3.28 13.24 12.77
C ALA A 18 3.16 14.18 11.57
N LEU A 19 4.07 14.06 10.61
CA LEU A 19 4.02 14.88 9.40
C LEU A 19 2.80 14.46 8.56
N PRO A 20 2.12 15.40 7.88
CA PRO A 20 1.16 15.05 6.85
C PRO A 20 1.85 14.23 5.76
N LEU A 21 1.08 13.46 4.99
CA LEU A 21 1.65 12.75 3.84
C LEU A 21 2.11 13.75 2.80
N SER A 22 3.28 13.52 2.21
CA SER A 22 3.71 14.32 1.08
C SER A 22 2.72 14.19 -0.07
N ASN A 23 2.52 15.33 -0.74
CA ASN A 23 1.68 15.43 -1.94
C ASN A 23 2.20 14.42 -2.99
N PRO A 24 1.35 13.50 -3.50
CA PRO A 24 1.73 12.53 -4.52
C PRO A 24 2.45 13.13 -5.73
N ASP A 25 2.06 14.34 -6.15
CA ASP A 25 2.66 15.08 -7.27
C ASP A 25 4.07 15.60 -6.98
N ARG A 26 4.50 15.52 -5.72
CA ARG A 26 5.82 15.94 -5.26
C ARG A 26 6.59 14.78 -4.63
N THR A 27 6.17 13.55 -4.91
CA THR A 27 6.87 12.35 -4.48
C THR A 27 7.27 11.49 -5.66
N VAL A 28 8.53 11.06 -5.67
CA VAL A 28 9.01 10.06 -6.62
C VAL A 28 8.80 8.66 -6.07
N THR A 29 8.41 7.71 -6.92
CA THR A 29 8.31 6.30 -6.53
C THR A 29 9.58 5.57 -6.92
N ILE A 30 10.28 5.00 -5.92
CA ILE A 30 11.46 4.14 -6.10
C ILE A 30 10.99 2.68 -6.12
N TYR A 31 11.04 2.06 -7.29
CA TYR A 31 10.70 0.65 -7.49
C TYR A 31 11.93 -0.25 -7.33
N LEU A 32 11.79 -1.29 -6.50
CA LEU A 32 12.79 -2.33 -6.29
C LEU A 32 12.23 -3.66 -6.79
N HIS A 33 12.89 -4.23 -7.80
CA HIS A 33 12.46 -5.45 -8.47
C HIS A 33 12.58 -6.70 -7.57
N GLY A 34 12.17 -7.85 -8.10
CA GLY A 34 12.34 -9.13 -7.42
C GLY A 34 13.77 -9.65 -7.44
N TYR A 35 13.95 -10.91 -7.02
CA TYR A 35 15.25 -11.56 -7.10
C TYR A 35 15.61 -11.89 -8.56
N ALA A 36 16.69 -11.32 -9.09
CA ALA A 36 17.21 -11.71 -10.40
C ALA A 36 18.05 -12.99 -10.25
N GLY A 37 17.75 -14.03 -11.03
CA GLY A 37 18.33 -15.39 -10.89
C GLY A 37 19.87 -15.51 -10.92
N ALA A 38 20.59 -14.48 -11.37
CA ALA A 38 22.05 -14.42 -11.31
C ALA A 38 22.59 -13.84 -10.00
N GLY A 39 21.77 -13.26 -9.12
CA GLY A 39 22.24 -12.72 -7.85
C GLY A 39 23.34 -11.68 -8.02
N LEU A 40 24.34 -11.72 -7.14
CA LEU A 40 25.59 -10.97 -7.30
C LEU A 40 26.39 -11.36 -8.54
N ASP A 41 26.16 -12.53 -9.17
CA ASP A 41 26.87 -12.92 -10.39
C ASP A 41 26.28 -12.25 -11.65
N HIS A 42 25.26 -11.41 -11.51
CA HIS A 42 24.75 -10.58 -12.58
C HIS A 42 25.82 -9.58 -13.04
N ASP A 43 26.24 -9.68 -14.31
CA ASP A 43 27.28 -8.82 -14.90
C ASP A 43 26.74 -7.44 -15.30
N ALA A 44 26.28 -6.69 -14.31
CA ALA A 44 25.88 -5.30 -14.43
C ALA A 44 26.58 -4.45 -13.35
N PRO A 45 26.82 -3.16 -13.64
CA PRO A 45 27.17 -2.22 -12.59
C PRO A 45 25.96 -1.92 -11.71
N ILE A 46 26.18 -1.87 -10.39
CA ILE A 46 25.15 -1.43 -9.45
C ILE A 46 24.94 0.08 -9.55
N GLY A 47 23.72 0.52 -9.27
CA GLY A 47 23.34 1.92 -9.27
C GLY A 47 23.02 2.49 -10.65
N GLU A 48 22.88 1.66 -11.67
CA GLU A 48 22.31 2.11 -12.94
C GLU A 48 20.78 2.23 -12.82
N GLU A 49 20.23 3.32 -13.35
CA GLU A 49 18.78 3.50 -13.42
C GLU A 49 18.17 2.48 -14.38
N LEU A 50 17.11 1.83 -13.94
CA LEU A 50 16.36 0.84 -14.69
C LEU A 50 14.90 1.23 -14.76
N PHE A 51 14.28 0.93 -15.89
CA PHE A 51 12.83 0.88 -16.01
C PHE A 51 12.38 -0.58 -16.12
N SER A 52 11.44 -0.99 -15.26
CA SER A 52 10.85 -2.34 -15.30
C SER A 52 9.49 -2.28 -15.99
N ASP A 53 9.29 -3.10 -17.02
CA ASP A 53 7.99 -3.26 -17.68
C ASP A 53 6.90 -3.73 -16.68
N GLU A 54 7.27 -4.34 -15.55
CA GLU A 54 6.34 -4.76 -14.51
C GLU A 54 5.56 -3.58 -13.90
N VAL A 55 6.16 -2.40 -13.82
CA VAL A 55 5.51 -1.19 -13.25
C VAL A 55 4.91 -0.28 -14.31
N ALA A 56 4.96 -0.67 -15.59
CA ALA A 56 4.30 0.07 -16.67
C ALA A 56 2.78 0.27 -16.46
N PRO A 57 2.00 -0.71 -15.95
CA PRO A 57 0.59 -0.49 -15.63
C PRO A 57 0.38 0.65 -14.63
N LEU A 58 1.30 0.81 -13.67
CA LEU A 58 1.19 1.87 -12.67
C LEU A 58 1.38 3.26 -13.30
N GLN A 59 2.28 3.41 -14.27
CA GLN A 59 2.42 4.65 -15.03
C GLN A 59 1.12 4.99 -15.76
N GLU A 60 0.49 4.00 -16.40
CA GLU A 60 -0.76 4.18 -17.13
C GLU A 60 -1.92 4.57 -16.19
N PHE A 61 -2.03 3.92 -15.04
CA PHE A 61 -3.12 4.21 -14.08
C PHE A 61 -2.98 5.56 -13.39
N LEU A 62 -1.74 5.99 -13.12
CA LEU A 62 -1.47 7.25 -12.43
C LEU A 62 -1.16 8.42 -13.38
N ASP A 63 -1.04 8.17 -14.69
CA ASP A 63 -0.60 9.15 -15.70
C ASP A 63 0.71 9.85 -15.30
N ILE A 64 1.70 9.07 -14.85
CA ILE A 64 3.01 9.57 -14.41
C ILE A 64 4.17 9.05 -15.27
N PRO A 65 5.20 9.88 -15.53
CA PRO A 65 6.33 9.49 -16.36
C PRO A 65 7.26 8.51 -15.64
N SER A 66 8.03 7.75 -16.41
CA SER A 66 9.16 7.01 -15.87
C SER A 66 10.35 7.94 -15.71
N GLY A 67 11.33 7.53 -14.91
CA GLY A 67 12.58 8.27 -14.78
C GLY A 67 13.43 8.31 -16.05
N GLU A 68 13.19 7.40 -16.99
CA GLU A 68 13.78 7.45 -18.32
C GLU A 68 13.08 8.47 -19.23
N GLU A 69 11.75 8.57 -19.15
CA GLU A 69 10.93 9.46 -19.99
C GLU A 69 11.05 10.93 -19.58
N ASP A 70 10.92 11.21 -18.28
CA ASP A 70 11.11 12.55 -17.73
C ASP A 70 11.89 12.49 -16.40
N PRO A 71 13.24 12.45 -16.46
CA PRO A 71 14.10 12.34 -15.28
C PRO A 71 13.92 13.47 -14.25
N PHE A 72 13.37 14.61 -14.67
CA PHE A 72 13.22 15.82 -13.86
C PHE A 72 11.81 15.97 -13.27
N ALA A 73 10.87 15.08 -13.61
CA ALA A 73 9.52 15.12 -13.05
C ALA A 73 9.54 14.77 -11.54
N PRO A 74 8.92 15.57 -10.67
CA PRO A 74 8.90 15.30 -9.23
C PRO A 74 7.99 14.12 -8.85
N ASN A 75 7.11 13.71 -9.74
CA ASN A 75 6.19 12.58 -9.62
C ASN A 75 6.47 11.52 -10.70
N GLN A 76 7.68 10.95 -10.67
CA GLN A 76 8.08 9.88 -11.61
C GLN A 76 8.10 8.51 -10.92
N ILE A 77 8.18 7.43 -11.71
CA ILE A 77 8.58 6.10 -11.24
C ILE A 77 10.00 5.83 -11.72
N ALA A 78 10.92 5.56 -10.79
CA ALA A 78 12.31 5.26 -11.08
C ALA A 78 12.73 3.94 -10.42
N GLY A 79 13.52 3.14 -11.12
CA GLY A 79 14.10 1.89 -10.61
C GLY A 79 15.63 1.93 -10.66
N VAL A 80 16.27 1.01 -9.94
CA VAL A 80 17.74 0.93 -9.91
C VAL A 80 18.21 -0.52 -9.90
N GLU A 81 19.26 -0.81 -10.66
CA GLU A 81 20.00 -2.06 -10.59
C GLU A 81 20.79 -2.11 -9.28
N TYR A 82 20.40 -2.96 -8.34
CA TYR A 82 21.14 -3.14 -7.09
C TYR A 82 21.82 -4.51 -6.99
N MET A 83 21.52 -5.45 -7.87
CA MET A 83 22.08 -6.80 -7.96
C MET A 83 23.10 -6.86 -9.10
N GLY A 84 24.35 -6.45 -8.83
CA GLY A 84 25.43 -6.46 -9.82
C GLY A 84 26.79 -6.76 -9.22
N ASN A 85 27.71 -7.34 -10.01
CA ASN A 85 29.09 -7.62 -9.60
C ASN A 85 30.09 -6.47 -9.87
N ARG A 86 29.64 -5.32 -10.39
CA ARG A 86 30.52 -4.17 -10.66
C ARG A 86 30.12 -2.97 -9.82
N LEU A 87 31.10 -2.40 -9.10
CA LEU A 87 30.95 -1.09 -8.45
C LEU A 87 30.74 0.01 -9.51
N PRO A 88 29.98 1.07 -9.19
CA PRO A 88 29.80 2.19 -10.09
C PRO A 88 31.13 2.93 -10.27
N ASP A 89 31.34 3.50 -11.46
CA ASP A 89 32.50 4.34 -11.74
C ASP A 89 32.22 5.79 -11.28
N PRO A 90 32.95 6.35 -10.30
CA PRO A 90 32.70 7.70 -9.79
C PRO A 90 32.95 8.81 -10.81
N GLU A 91 33.63 8.52 -11.92
CA GLU A 91 33.85 9.49 -13.00
C GLU A 91 32.67 9.59 -13.96
N THR A 92 31.79 8.57 -13.98
CA THR A 92 30.70 8.45 -14.97
C THR A 92 29.32 8.20 -14.38
N SER A 93 29.22 8.04 -13.06
CA SER A 93 27.97 7.85 -12.32
C SER A 93 27.67 9.01 -11.36
N TYR A 94 26.53 8.97 -10.69
CA TYR A 94 26.16 9.94 -9.66
C TYR A 94 26.78 9.64 -8.29
N PHE A 95 27.47 8.52 -8.13
CA PHE A 95 28.20 8.19 -6.91
C PHE A 95 29.52 8.96 -6.87
N ASP A 96 29.81 9.59 -5.75
CA ASP A 96 31.11 10.23 -5.57
C ASP A 96 32.18 9.24 -5.05
N TRP A 97 33.38 9.74 -4.76
CA TRP A 97 34.46 8.90 -4.25
C TRP A 97 34.21 8.38 -2.83
N ASP A 98 33.49 9.13 -1.99
CA ASP A 98 33.17 8.69 -0.63
C ASP A 98 32.13 7.56 -0.71
N ASP A 99 31.12 7.71 -1.56
CA ASP A 99 30.14 6.66 -1.85
C ASP A 99 30.81 5.40 -2.40
N TYR A 100 31.75 5.55 -3.33
CA TYR A 100 32.49 4.43 -3.89
C TYR A 100 33.20 3.62 -2.82
N TRP A 101 33.86 4.29 -1.86
CA TRP A 101 34.57 3.60 -0.79
C TRP A 101 33.61 2.94 0.21
N GLU A 102 32.49 3.58 0.52
CA GLU A 102 31.42 2.99 1.32
C GLU A 102 30.88 1.71 0.66
N LEU A 103 30.54 1.77 -0.63
CA LEU A 103 30.07 0.61 -1.38
C LEU A 103 31.16 -0.48 -1.47
N ALA A 104 32.42 -0.10 -1.68
CA ALA A 104 33.54 -1.04 -1.74
C ALA A 104 33.78 -1.78 -0.41
N GLU A 105 33.50 -1.16 0.73
CA GLU A 105 33.56 -1.82 2.05
C GLU A 105 32.45 -2.85 2.24
N LEU A 106 31.29 -2.66 1.60
CA LEU A 106 30.19 -3.62 1.61
C LEU A 106 30.36 -4.68 0.52
N PHE A 107 31.06 -4.39 -0.56
CA PHE A 107 31.18 -5.26 -1.72
C PHE A 107 32.00 -6.54 -1.44
N PRO A 108 31.57 -7.73 -1.91
CA PRO A 108 32.37 -8.95 -1.78
C PRO A 108 33.71 -8.86 -2.55
N PRO A 109 34.83 -9.41 -2.02
CA PRO A 109 34.98 -10.12 -0.75
C PRO A 109 35.35 -9.19 0.43
N ALA A 110 35.33 -7.87 0.27
CA ALA A 110 35.74 -6.91 1.29
C ALA A 110 34.69 -6.76 2.40
N GLY A 111 33.40 -6.90 2.06
CA GLY A 111 32.26 -6.89 2.97
C GLY A 111 31.36 -8.12 2.86
N GLU A 112 30.18 -8.02 3.46
CA GLU A 112 29.15 -9.07 3.45
C GLU A 112 28.33 -9.09 2.15
N GLY A 113 28.37 -8.05 1.31
CA GLY A 113 27.51 -7.95 0.11
C GLY A 113 26.02 -8.01 0.44
N GLY A 114 25.22 -8.49 -0.51
CA GLY A 114 23.78 -8.76 -0.34
C GLY A 114 22.97 -7.55 0.14
N VAL A 115 21.96 -7.81 0.97
CA VAL A 115 21.00 -6.80 1.46
C VAL A 115 21.62 -5.47 1.95
N PRO A 116 22.66 -5.42 2.80
CA PRO A 116 23.28 -4.14 3.19
C PRO A 116 23.84 -3.33 2.01
N LEU A 117 24.53 -3.99 1.06
CA LEU A 117 25.02 -3.34 -0.15
C LEU A 117 23.85 -2.82 -0.99
N HIS A 118 22.86 -3.67 -1.27
CA HIS A 118 21.70 -3.32 -2.09
C HIS A 118 20.91 -2.15 -1.50
N ALA A 119 20.66 -2.16 -0.19
CA ALA A 119 19.96 -1.06 0.49
C ALA A 119 20.74 0.25 0.43
N THR A 120 22.08 0.21 0.49
CA THR A 120 22.93 1.39 0.36
C THR A 120 22.87 1.96 -1.06
N VAL A 121 22.96 1.11 -2.09
CA VAL A 121 22.79 1.52 -3.50
C VAL A 121 21.44 2.19 -3.71
N VAL A 122 20.36 1.57 -3.22
CA VAL A 122 19.00 2.10 -3.31
C VAL A 122 18.86 3.45 -2.62
N ALA A 123 19.44 3.61 -1.43
CA ALA A 123 19.34 4.87 -0.69
C ALA A 123 20.06 6.02 -1.42
N LYS A 124 21.26 5.77 -1.94
CA LYS A 124 22.02 6.74 -2.74
C LYS A 124 21.28 7.10 -4.03
N PHE A 125 20.67 6.10 -4.69
CA PHE A 125 19.84 6.35 -5.87
C PHE A 125 18.63 7.23 -5.53
N ALA A 126 17.91 6.92 -4.45
CA ALA A 126 16.75 7.71 -4.03
C ALA A 126 17.13 9.18 -3.75
N ARG A 127 18.29 9.43 -3.12
CA ARG A 127 18.86 10.78 -2.94
C ARG A 127 19.14 11.46 -4.28
N HIS A 128 19.82 10.77 -5.19
CA HIS A 128 20.12 11.29 -6.51
C HIS A 128 18.84 11.71 -7.25
N VAL A 129 17.80 10.88 -7.21
CA VAL A 129 16.53 11.17 -7.88
C VAL A 129 15.79 12.33 -7.21
N LEU A 130 15.79 12.42 -5.88
CA LEU A 130 15.24 13.57 -5.15
C LEU A 130 15.95 14.88 -5.57
N GLU A 131 17.28 14.88 -5.60
CA GLU A 131 18.08 16.05 -5.99
C GLU A 131 17.86 16.43 -7.45
N ARG A 132 17.77 15.44 -8.35
CA ARG A 132 17.56 15.64 -9.78
C ARG A 132 16.18 16.20 -10.09
N SER A 133 15.14 15.65 -9.46
CA SER A 133 13.73 15.96 -9.76
C SER A 133 13.15 17.11 -8.96
N GLY A 134 13.74 17.44 -7.81
CA GLY A 134 13.17 18.41 -6.88
C GLY A 134 11.92 17.90 -6.15
N ALA A 135 11.67 16.59 -6.15
CA ALA A 135 10.66 15.96 -5.31
C ALA A 135 10.94 16.22 -3.82
N GLU A 136 9.88 16.30 -3.02
CA GLU A 136 9.95 16.58 -1.58
C GLU A 136 10.05 15.32 -0.72
N GLY A 137 9.77 14.16 -1.32
CA GLY A 137 9.86 12.86 -0.66
C GLY A 137 9.81 11.72 -1.66
N ILE A 138 9.90 10.51 -1.12
CA ILE A 138 9.86 9.27 -1.89
C ILE A 138 8.76 8.33 -1.39
N ASN A 139 8.24 7.53 -2.31
CA ASN A 139 7.53 6.31 -2.02
C ASN A 139 8.47 5.14 -2.37
N ILE A 140 8.51 4.09 -1.54
CA ILE A 140 9.30 2.89 -1.81
C ILE A 140 8.33 1.75 -2.14
N VAL A 141 8.50 1.13 -3.30
CA VAL A 141 7.74 -0.06 -3.70
C VAL A 141 8.73 -1.21 -3.89
N GLY A 142 8.68 -2.22 -3.02
CA GLY A 142 9.58 -3.38 -3.09
C GLY A 142 8.84 -4.67 -3.42
N ALA A 143 9.15 -5.27 -4.57
CA ALA A 143 8.61 -6.56 -4.98
C ALA A 143 9.50 -7.72 -4.52
N SER A 144 8.92 -8.81 -4.01
CA SER A 144 9.64 -10.03 -3.61
C SER A 144 10.90 -9.72 -2.75
N PHE A 145 12.11 -9.97 -3.25
CA PHE A 145 13.37 -9.65 -2.55
C PHE A 145 13.57 -8.13 -2.30
N GLY A 146 13.07 -7.26 -3.19
CA GLY A 146 12.98 -5.81 -2.97
C GLY A 146 12.22 -5.44 -1.69
N GLY A 147 11.27 -6.27 -1.26
CA GLY A 147 10.61 -6.14 0.05
C GLY A 147 11.55 -6.35 1.24
N THR A 148 12.50 -7.29 1.13
CA THR A 148 13.54 -7.52 2.16
C THR A 148 14.55 -6.37 2.18
N ILE A 149 14.96 -5.87 1.01
CA ILE A 149 15.91 -4.75 0.89
C ILE A 149 15.30 -3.47 1.45
N SER A 150 14.09 -3.11 1.01
CA SER A 150 13.38 -1.93 1.51
C SER A 150 13.12 -2.03 3.01
N ARG A 151 12.77 -3.21 3.54
CA ARG A 151 12.65 -3.41 4.99
C ARG A 151 13.95 -3.09 5.72
N TYR A 152 15.08 -3.59 5.24
CA TYR A 152 16.38 -3.32 5.87
C TYR A 152 16.73 -1.83 5.82
N LEU A 153 16.52 -1.20 4.65
CA LEU A 153 16.69 0.24 4.45
C LEU A 153 15.89 1.04 5.48
N MET A 154 14.59 0.74 5.60
CA MET A 154 13.69 1.41 6.52
C MET A 154 14.12 1.22 7.97
N ALA A 155 14.39 -0.02 8.38
CA ALA A 155 14.70 -0.36 9.77
C ALA A 155 16.00 0.29 10.27
N ASN A 156 16.99 0.40 9.38
CA ASN A 156 18.33 0.90 9.70
C ASN A 156 18.54 2.36 9.31
N ASP A 157 17.50 3.03 8.77
CA ASP A 157 17.57 4.44 8.35
C ASP A 157 18.76 4.72 7.43
N ILE A 158 18.92 3.88 6.40
CA ILE A 158 20.08 3.97 5.51
C ILE A 158 20.07 5.32 4.82
N ASP A 159 21.21 6.00 4.91
CA ASP A 159 21.42 7.37 4.43
C ASP A 159 20.43 8.39 5.01
N GLY A 160 19.79 8.14 6.15
CA GLY A 160 18.90 9.09 6.83
C GLY A 160 17.53 9.31 6.18
N LEU A 161 17.16 8.51 5.16
CA LEU A 161 15.92 8.71 4.38
C LEU A 161 14.66 8.77 5.26
N CYS A 162 14.58 7.92 6.30
CA CYS A 162 13.41 7.86 7.17
C CYS A 162 13.46 8.94 8.25
N SER A 163 14.60 9.13 8.91
CA SER A 163 14.71 10.10 10.01
C SER A 163 14.63 11.56 9.53
N GLU A 164 14.97 11.83 8.27
CA GLU A 164 14.72 13.12 7.62
C GLU A 164 13.26 13.30 7.15
N GLY A 165 12.44 12.25 7.25
CA GLY A 165 11.03 12.29 6.84
C GLY A 165 10.82 12.25 5.33
N LEU A 166 11.80 11.76 4.57
CA LEU A 166 11.71 11.70 3.10
C LEU A 166 10.83 10.53 2.65
N VAL A 167 10.76 9.42 3.41
CA VAL A 167 9.89 8.28 3.04
C VAL A 167 8.45 8.50 3.49
N SER A 168 7.58 8.83 2.52
CA SER A 168 6.15 9.04 2.76
C SER A 168 5.36 7.73 2.80
N ARG A 169 5.64 6.83 1.86
CA ARG A 169 4.92 5.55 1.71
C ARG A 169 5.90 4.43 1.48
N TRP A 170 5.64 3.29 2.10
CA TRP A 170 6.37 2.05 1.87
C TRP A 170 5.39 0.93 1.57
N VAL A 171 5.47 0.41 0.34
CA VAL A 171 4.65 -0.67 -0.18
C VAL A 171 5.51 -1.88 -0.47
N THR A 172 5.05 -3.06 -0.09
CA THR A 172 5.69 -4.32 -0.48
C THR A 172 4.73 -5.16 -1.29
N LEU A 173 5.20 -5.64 -2.45
CA LEU A 173 4.48 -6.57 -3.32
C LEU A 173 5.06 -7.95 -3.07
N GLU A 174 4.36 -8.75 -2.26
CA GLU A 174 4.82 -10.09 -1.85
C GLU A 174 6.24 -10.06 -1.26
N GLY A 175 6.56 -9.04 -0.47
CA GLY A 175 7.92 -8.83 0.02
C GLY A 175 8.32 -9.82 1.11
N GLY A 176 9.55 -10.33 1.11
CA GLY A 176 10.10 -11.14 2.22
C GLY A 176 10.40 -10.33 3.50
N VAL A 177 9.43 -9.58 4.03
CA VAL A 177 9.59 -8.53 5.05
C VAL A 177 10.12 -9.08 6.38
N ASN A 178 9.76 -10.31 6.77
CA ASN A 178 10.23 -10.92 8.02
C ASN A 178 11.30 -12.00 7.80
N GLY A 179 11.87 -12.05 6.60
CA GLY A 179 12.54 -13.22 6.06
C GLY A 179 11.52 -14.27 5.62
N ILE A 180 11.96 -15.31 4.92
CA ILE A 180 11.06 -16.29 4.30
C ILE A 180 11.29 -17.70 4.84
N TRP A 181 10.20 -18.46 5.01
CA TRP A 181 10.26 -19.80 5.56
C TRP A 181 11.13 -20.77 4.76
N ILE A 182 11.15 -20.61 3.43
CA ILE A 182 11.91 -21.49 2.53
C ILE A 182 13.41 -21.33 2.77
N ALA A 183 13.94 -20.10 2.87
CA ALA A 183 15.38 -19.79 2.96
C ALA A 183 16.11 -20.44 4.15
N GLN A 184 15.39 -20.85 5.19
CA GLN A 184 15.98 -21.52 6.36
C GLN A 184 15.80 -23.05 6.35
N ASN A 185 15.08 -23.61 5.37
CA ASN A 185 14.71 -25.02 5.35
C ASN A 185 15.59 -25.82 4.37
N PRO A 186 16.46 -26.72 4.87
CA PRO A 186 17.34 -27.52 4.03
C PRO A 186 16.60 -28.44 3.03
N LEU A 187 15.33 -28.77 3.26
CA LEU A 187 14.55 -29.59 2.31
C LEU A 187 14.20 -28.84 1.03
N PHE A 188 14.20 -27.50 1.08
CA PHE A 188 13.94 -26.64 -0.07
C PHE A 188 15.22 -26.08 -0.68
N GLN A 189 16.40 -26.48 -0.17
CA GLN A 189 17.70 -26.19 -0.78
C GLN A 189 17.71 -26.49 -2.28
N PRO A 190 17.16 -27.60 -2.82
CA PRO A 190 17.13 -27.82 -4.27
C PRO A 190 16.24 -26.85 -5.08
N ILE A 191 15.32 -26.14 -4.44
CA ILE A 191 14.50 -25.07 -5.05
C ILE A 191 15.25 -23.73 -4.95
N ILE A 192 15.88 -23.50 -3.80
CA ILE A 192 16.75 -22.35 -3.52
C ILE A 192 18.00 -22.35 -4.41
N GLU A 193 18.66 -23.50 -4.58
CA GLU A 193 19.78 -23.74 -5.49
C GLU A 193 19.41 -23.43 -6.95
N ARG A 194 18.12 -23.51 -7.32
CA ARG A 194 17.62 -23.06 -8.63
C ARG A 194 17.41 -21.56 -8.73
N LEU A 195 17.20 -20.88 -7.61
CA LEU A 195 17.22 -19.43 -7.47
C LEU A 195 18.67 -18.91 -7.27
N GLY A 196 19.69 -19.73 -7.52
CA GLY A 196 21.10 -19.37 -7.31
C GLY A 196 21.71 -20.18 -6.18
N GLU A 197 22.75 -20.97 -6.48
CA GLU A 197 23.49 -21.77 -5.50
C GLU A 197 24.07 -20.87 -4.39
N ASP A 198 23.81 -21.20 -3.12
CA ASP A 198 24.45 -20.62 -1.92
C ASP A 198 24.67 -19.09 -1.95
N SER A 199 23.69 -18.33 -2.48
CA SER A 199 23.82 -16.88 -2.56
C SER A 199 23.68 -16.23 -1.17
N ILE A 200 24.46 -15.17 -0.92
CA ILE A 200 24.40 -14.43 0.34
C ILE A 200 23.04 -13.77 0.54
N GLU A 201 22.33 -13.48 -0.55
CA GLU A 201 20.97 -12.99 -0.59
C GLU A 201 19.98 -13.97 0.05
N ILE A 202 20.10 -15.27 -0.26
CA ILE A 202 19.28 -16.32 0.36
C ILE A 202 19.55 -16.39 1.87
N GLU A 203 20.83 -16.31 2.29
CA GLU A 203 21.15 -16.24 3.72
C GLU A 203 20.48 -15.02 4.37
N HIS A 204 20.51 -13.87 3.69
CA HIS A 204 19.95 -12.61 4.19
C HIS A 204 18.41 -12.63 4.24
N MET A 205 17.75 -13.43 3.41
CA MET A 205 16.30 -13.70 3.52
C MET A 205 15.94 -14.67 4.64
N SER A 206 16.89 -15.30 5.33
CA SER A 206 16.57 -16.20 6.44
C SER A 206 16.04 -15.43 7.67
N TYR A 207 15.11 -16.03 8.41
CA TYR A 207 14.64 -15.47 9.70
C TYR A 207 15.77 -15.16 10.67
N ARG A 208 16.84 -15.97 10.63
CA ARG A 208 18.01 -15.82 11.49
C ARG A 208 18.77 -14.54 11.16
N TRP A 209 18.94 -14.20 9.88
CA TRP A 209 19.62 -12.99 9.47
C TRP A 209 18.72 -11.77 9.74
N MET A 210 17.46 -11.81 9.32
CA MET A 210 16.51 -10.72 9.51
C MET A 210 16.37 -10.34 10.98
N SER A 211 16.18 -11.30 11.89
CA SER A 211 16.05 -11.03 13.34
C SER A 211 17.31 -10.44 14.01
N ARG A 212 18.47 -10.47 13.34
CA ARG A 212 19.71 -9.86 13.84
C ARG A 212 19.93 -8.45 13.32
N HIS A 213 19.45 -8.18 12.11
CA HIS A 213 19.82 -7.01 11.31
C HIS A 213 18.66 -6.05 11.06
N VAL A 214 17.43 -6.48 11.34
CA VAL A 214 16.20 -5.70 11.20
C VAL A 214 15.45 -5.79 12.52
N ASP A 215 15.18 -4.65 13.16
CA ASP A 215 14.48 -4.57 14.45
C ASP A 215 15.03 -5.56 15.52
N PRO A 216 16.34 -5.48 15.82
CA PRO A 216 16.99 -6.45 16.70
C PRO A 216 16.38 -6.43 18.12
N GLY A 217 16.08 -7.61 18.64
CA GLY A 217 15.46 -7.78 19.97
C GLY A 217 13.99 -8.20 19.93
N GLN A 218 13.38 -8.25 18.74
CA GLN A 218 12.09 -8.92 18.56
C GLN A 218 12.19 -10.44 18.80
N PRO A 219 11.11 -11.07 19.29
CA PRO A 219 11.02 -12.53 19.39
C PRO A 219 11.31 -13.19 18.03
N LYS A 220 12.27 -14.11 18.00
CA LYS A 220 12.77 -14.72 16.76
C LYS A 220 11.66 -15.45 15.99
N PRO A 221 11.49 -15.28 14.67
CA PRO A 221 10.44 -15.94 13.87
C PRO A 221 10.67 -17.45 13.65
N ASN A 222 11.74 -18.03 14.18
CA ASN A 222 12.20 -19.40 13.92
C ASN A 222 11.24 -20.54 14.30
N LEU A 223 10.07 -20.23 14.86
CA LEU A 223 9.05 -21.23 15.09
C LEU A 223 7.72 -20.69 14.60
N PRO A 224 6.86 -21.58 14.10
CA PRO A 224 5.49 -21.21 13.77
C PRO A 224 4.82 -20.43 14.96
N TRP A 225 5.18 -20.75 16.21
CA TRP A 225 4.62 -20.17 17.44
C TRP A 225 5.22 -18.83 17.88
N SER A 226 6.12 -18.28 17.09
CA SER A 226 6.77 -17.03 17.44
C SER A 226 5.78 -15.87 17.41
N PRO A 227 5.91 -14.92 18.34
CA PRO A 227 5.14 -13.69 18.30
C PRO A 227 5.22 -13.04 16.92
N PRO A 228 4.14 -12.38 16.48
CA PRO A 228 4.15 -11.65 15.22
C PRO A 228 5.31 -10.64 15.21
N ASN A 229 5.96 -10.41 14.07
CA ASN A 229 7.07 -9.47 14.00
C ASN A 229 6.54 -8.03 13.92
N TRP A 230 6.96 -7.19 14.86
CA TRP A 230 6.55 -5.78 14.94
C TRP A 230 7.67 -4.86 14.46
N GLY A 231 7.32 -3.79 13.75
CA GLY A 231 8.22 -2.68 13.50
C GLY A 231 8.50 -1.92 14.80
N THR A 232 9.76 -1.87 15.20
CA THR A 232 10.21 -1.23 16.46
C THR A 232 11.27 -0.15 16.29
N SER A 233 11.66 0.12 15.06
CA SER A 233 12.55 1.22 14.71
C SER A 233 11.75 2.53 14.69
N PRO A 234 12.28 3.61 15.29
CA PRO A 234 11.72 4.95 15.13
C PRO A 234 11.57 5.38 13.66
N SER A 235 12.34 4.77 12.77
CA SER A 235 12.36 5.03 11.34
C SER A 235 11.06 4.66 10.61
N TYR A 236 10.13 3.93 11.23
CA TYR A 236 8.78 3.75 10.65
C TYR A 236 7.85 4.94 10.88
N ARG A 237 8.24 5.88 11.75
CA ARG A 237 7.45 7.09 12.01
C ARG A 237 7.27 7.86 10.70
N ASN A 238 6.12 8.51 10.56
CA ASN A 238 5.78 9.36 9.42
C ASN A 238 5.63 8.61 8.08
N THR A 239 5.70 7.28 8.06
CA THR A 239 5.53 6.48 6.83
C THR A 239 4.23 5.70 6.86
N LEU A 240 3.42 5.84 5.81
CA LEU A 240 2.29 4.95 5.58
C LEU A 240 2.79 3.62 5.00
N ILE A 241 2.47 2.51 5.67
CA ILE A 241 2.96 1.18 5.30
C ILE A 241 1.83 0.32 4.74
N HIS A 242 2.07 -0.32 3.60
CA HIS A 242 1.14 -1.24 2.96
C HIS A 242 1.84 -2.53 2.52
N HIS A 243 1.30 -3.68 2.89
CA HIS A 243 1.78 -4.98 2.43
C HIS A 243 0.74 -5.66 1.56
N GLN A 244 1.07 -5.91 0.29
CA GLN A 244 0.28 -6.74 -0.61
C GLN A 244 0.80 -8.18 -0.56
N ILE A 245 -0.10 -9.13 -0.30
CA ILE A 245 0.24 -10.53 -0.08
C ILE A 245 -0.56 -11.38 -1.04
N SER A 246 0.14 -12.22 -1.80
CA SER A 246 -0.47 -13.30 -2.58
C SER A 246 -0.71 -14.54 -1.74
N THR A 247 -1.77 -15.25 -2.09
CA THR A 247 -2.28 -16.33 -1.25
C THR A 247 -2.72 -17.58 -2.02
N ASP A 248 -2.74 -17.55 -3.35
CA ASP A 248 -3.00 -18.75 -4.17
C ASP A 248 -1.72 -19.55 -4.36
N TRP A 249 -1.85 -20.87 -4.36
CA TRP A 249 -0.72 -21.79 -4.36
C TRP A 249 -0.67 -22.63 -5.64
N SER A 250 0.50 -22.70 -6.28
CA SER A 250 0.80 -23.67 -7.34
C SER A 250 1.07 -25.07 -6.78
N LEU A 251 1.31 -26.09 -7.61
CA LEU A 251 1.71 -27.43 -7.13
C LEU A 251 2.87 -27.38 -6.11
N TYR A 252 3.81 -26.46 -6.29
CA TYR A 252 4.91 -26.21 -5.35
C TYR A 252 4.43 -25.59 -4.03
N GLY A 253 3.49 -24.65 -4.08
CA GLY A 253 2.84 -24.12 -2.87
C GLY A 253 1.98 -25.13 -2.13
N GLY A 254 1.43 -26.13 -2.82
CA GLY A 254 0.79 -27.29 -2.17
C GLY A 254 1.79 -28.07 -1.29
N VAL A 255 3.03 -28.24 -1.75
CA VAL A 255 4.11 -28.88 -0.98
C VAL A 255 4.57 -28.00 0.16
N MET A 256 4.80 -26.70 -0.08
CA MET A 256 5.19 -25.75 0.96
C MET A 256 4.12 -25.67 2.05
N ARG A 257 2.85 -25.56 1.68
CA ARG A 257 1.71 -25.58 2.61
C ARG A 257 1.67 -26.86 3.42
N HIS A 258 1.85 -28.01 2.80
CA HIS A 258 1.83 -29.29 3.50
C HIS A 258 2.94 -29.41 4.54
N LEU A 259 4.14 -28.89 4.23
CA LEU A 259 5.32 -29.00 5.11
C LEU A 259 5.39 -27.89 6.18
N SER A 260 5.01 -26.66 5.83
CA SER A 260 5.04 -25.52 6.75
C SER A 260 3.77 -25.44 7.61
N HIS A 261 2.65 -26.00 7.10
CA HIS A 261 1.29 -25.77 7.57
C HIS A 261 0.86 -24.29 7.52
N LEU A 262 1.59 -23.41 6.85
CA LEU A 262 1.28 -21.98 6.78
C LEU A 262 0.47 -21.66 5.53
N ALA A 263 -0.38 -20.63 5.60
CA ALA A 263 -0.87 -19.95 4.40
C ALA A 263 0.32 -19.35 3.64
N ASN A 264 0.36 -19.53 2.31
CA ASN A 264 1.47 -19.10 1.44
C ASN A 264 1.01 -19.05 -0.01
N ASP A 265 1.75 -18.32 -0.85
CA ASP A 265 1.61 -18.25 -2.31
C ASP A 265 2.46 -19.30 -3.07
N GLY A 266 3.22 -20.10 -2.32
CA GLY A 266 4.15 -21.10 -2.83
C GLY A 266 5.62 -20.74 -2.70
N GLU A 267 5.92 -19.50 -2.34
CA GLU A 267 7.28 -19.02 -2.07
C GLU A 267 7.38 -18.38 -0.68
N ILE A 268 6.41 -17.55 -0.32
CA ILE A 268 6.39 -16.75 0.88
C ILE A 268 5.16 -17.09 1.72
N ALA A 269 5.36 -17.32 3.01
CA ALA A 269 4.24 -17.49 3.92
C ALA A 269 3.56 -16.15 4.16
N VAL A 270 2.24 -16.13 4.33
CA VAL A 270 1.47 -14.90 4.56
C VAL A 270 2.00 -14.09 5.76
N GLY A 271 2.46 -14.76 6.81
CA GLY A 271 3.05 -14.09 7.99
C GLY A 271 4.46 -13.54 7.76
N ASP A 272 5.13 -13.98 6.70
CA ASP A 272 6.46 -13.52 6.30
C ASP A 272 6.36 -12.25 5.45
N ALA A 273 5.23 -12.09 4.74
CA ALA A 273 4.99 -11.03 3.77
C ALA A 273 4.58 -9.66 4.37
N ALA A 274 4.26 -9.61 5.66
CA ALA A 274 3.78 -8.38 6.29
C ALA A 274 4.25 -8.24 7.74
N LEU A 275 4.40 -6.99 8.17
CA LEU A 275 4.48 -6.69 9.59
C LEU A 275 3.15 -6.99 10.26
N ALA A 276 3.24 -7.51 11.47
CA ALA A 276 2.05 -7.66 12.31
C ALA A 276 1.51 -6.32 12.81
N GLY A 277 2.39 -5.33 12.84
CA GLY A 277 2.12 -3.99 13.30
C GLY A 277 3.40 -3.20 13.46
N VAL A 278 3.25 -1.92 13.75
CA VAL A 278 4.33 -1.04 14.22
C VAL A 278 3.96 -0.61 15.63
N VAL A 279 4.95 -0.53 16.53
CA VAL A 279 4.69 -0.07 17.90
C VAL A 279 4.00 1.29 17.85
N GLU A 280 3.01 1.50 18.73
CA GLU A 280 2.09 2.65 18.69
C GLU A 280 2.79 4.00 18.59
N GLU A 281 3.97 4.14 19.22
CA GLU A 281 4.78 5.36 19.18
C GLU A 281 5.27 5.75 17.77
N TYR A 282 5.46 4.77 16.88
CA TYR A 282 5.96 4.95 15.52
C TYR A 282 4.88 4.67 14.46
N ALA A 283 3.68 4.26 14.89
CA ALA A 283 2.54 4.12 13.99
C ALA A 283 2.18 5.49 13.40
N TRP A 284 2.11 5.57 12.07
CA TRP A 284 1.78 6.81 11.36
C TRP A 284 0.39 7.30 11.77
N GLN A 285 0.30 8.46 12.43
CA GLN A 285 -0.96 8.99 12.98
C GLN A 285 -1.76 7.96 13.80
N GLY A 286 -1.07 7.04 14.50
CA GLY A 286 -1.69 5.96 15.27
C GLY A 286 -2.24 4.80 14.42
N GLN A 287 -2.08 4.86 13.10
CA GLN A 287 -2.54 3.85 12.15
C GLN A 287 -1.52 2.72 12.01
N GLN A 288 -2.00 1.48 12.04
CA GLN A 288 -1.18 0.29 11.79
C GLN A 288 -0.94 0.10 10.28
N PRO A 289 0.10 -0.67 9.89
CA PRO A 289 0.29 -1.09 8.50
C PRO A 289 -0.97 -1.71 7.91
N MET A 290 -1.25 -1.36 6.66
CA MET A 290 -2.32 -1.99 5.88
C MET A 290 -1.85 -3.33 5.35
N VAL A 291 -2.75 -4.31 5.29
CA VAL A 291 -2.46 -5.64 4.75
C VAL A 291 -3.54 -6.04 3.76
N GLN A 292 -3.12 -6.23 2.52
CA GLN A 292 -3.92 -6.70 1.42
C GLN A 292 -3.66 -8.19 1.18
N TYR A 293 -4.74 -8.95 1.04
CA TYR A 293 -4.69 -10.36 0.67
C TYR A 293 -5.27 -10.50 -0.73
N LEU A 294 -4.58 -11.23 -1.60
CA LEU A 294 -4.96 -11.41 -2.99
C LEU A 294 -4.88 -12.89 -3.34
N HIS A 295 -5.95 -13.40 -3.95
CA HIS A 295 -5.95 -14.75 -4.52
C HIS A 295 -5.18 -14.75 -5.84
N ALA A 296 -3.86 -14.64 -5.73
CA ALA A 296 -2.89 -14.62 -6.79
C ALA A 296 -1.70 -15.52 -6.43
N MET A 297 -0.96 -15.97 -7.44
CA MET A 297 0.33 -16.63 -7.26
C MET A 297 1.44 -15.59 -7.11
N HIS A 298 2.56 -16.00 -6.49
CA HIS A 298 3.77 -15.18 -6.38
C HIS A 298 4.23 -14.63 -7.75
N ILE A 299 4.73 -13.40 -7.78
CA ILE A 299 5.38 -12.82 -8.97
C ILE A 299 6.58 -13.69 -9.37
N SER A 300 6.65 -14.14 -10.62
CA SER A 300 7.76 -14.99 -11.09
C SER A 300 8.27 -14.52 -12.45
N ASP A 301 9.55 -14.18 -12.52
CA ASP A 301 10.28 -13.98 -13.76
C ASP A 301 10.73 -15.34 -14.35
N GLY A 302 10.10 -15.79 -15.44
CA GLY A 302 10.80 -16.57 -16.47
C GLY A 302 10.48 -18.07 -16.65
N ASP A 303 10.27 -18.39 -17.93
CA ASP A 303 10.66 -19.58 -18.74
C ASP A 303 10.28 -21.02 -18.35
N LEU A 304 9.78 -21.31 -17.15
CA LEU A 304 9.47 -22.70 -16.80
C LEU A 304 8.06 -23.18 -17.17
N GLU A 305 7.08 -22.29 -17.40
CA GLU A 305 5.93 -22.51 -18.29
C GLU A 305 5.40 -21.15 -18.84
N PRO A 306 4.82 -21.11 -20.05
CA PRO A 306 4.27 -19.88 -20.65
C PRO A 306 3.00 -19.31 -19.97
N GLU A 307 2.63 -19.77 -18.78
CA GLU A 307 1.37 -19.40 -18.08
C GLU A 307 1.60 -18.95 -16.62
N HIS A 308 2.80 -18.51 -16.24
CA HIS A 308 3.08 -18.00 -14.90
C HIS A 308 2.82 -16.47 -14.79
N VAL A 309 1.51 -16.15 -14.71
CA VAL A 309 0.90 -14.80 -14.61
C VAL A 309 0.56 -14.48 -13.13
N GLY A 310 1.55 -14.04 -12.35
CA GLY A 310 1.44 -13.79 -10.90
C GLY A 310 0.68 -12.51 -10.51
N LEU A 311 1.05 -11.88 -9.39
CA LEU A 311 0.52 -10.57 -8.94
C LEU A 311 0.58 -9.49 -10.04
N SER A 312 1.55 -9.59 -10.94
CA SER A 312 1.72 -8.71 -12.11
C SER A 312 0.49 -8.67 -13.04
N ASP A 313 -0.30 -9.74 -13.10
CA ASP A 313 -1.53 -9.81 -13.90
C ASP A 313 -2.79 -9.68 -13.04
N HIS A 314 -2.62 -9.39 -11.75
CA HIS A 314 -3.71 -9.18 -10.83
C HIS A 314 -4.10 -7.70 -10.79
N GLU A 315 -5.02 -7.30 -11.67
CA GLU A 315 -5.57 -5.93 -11.78
C GLU A 315 -5.86 -5.25 -10.43
N GLY A 316 -6.51 -5.95 -9.49
CA GLY A 316 -6.82 -5.41 -8.17
C GLY A 316 -5.59 -5.09 -7.29
N ALA A 317 -4.42 -5.67 -7.58
CA ALA A 317 -3.16 -5.33 -6.90
C ALA A 317 -2.67 -3.96 -7.34
N TRP A 318 -2.71 -3.70 -8.66
CA TRP A 318 -2.30 -2.45 -9.26
C TRP A 318 -3.24 -1.30 -8.90
N GLU A 319 -4.55 -1.56 -8.87
CA GLU A 319 -5.52 -0.58 -8.39
C GLU A 319 -5.19 -0.15 -6.95
N THR A 320 -4.97 -1.09 -6.04
CA THR A 320 -4.66 -0.75 -4.65
C THR A 320 -3.27 -0.12 -4.52
N LEU A 321 -2.31 -0.47 -5.38
CA LEU A 321 -1.02 0.20 -5.42
C LEU A 321 -1.18 1.67 -5.85
N ALA A 322 -1.94 1.92 -6.91
CA ALA A 322 -2.29 3.27 -7.36
C ALA A 322 -3.01 4.05 -6.25
N ALA A 323 -4.02 3.44 -5.62
CA ALA A 323 -4.71 4.02 -4.47
C ALA A 323 -3.77 4.28 -3.28
N THR A 324 -2.74 3.45 -3.08
CA THR A 324 -1.79 3.65 -2.00
C THR A 324 -0.90 4.87 -2.26
N LEU A 325 -0.39 5.00 -3.49
CA LEU A 325 0.55 6.03 -3.89
C LEU A 325 -0.11 7.41 -4.06
N SER A 326 -1.37 7.44 -4.54
CA SER A 326 -2.11 8.68 -4.82
C SER A 326 -3.23 8.99 -3.82
N GLY A 327 -3.75 7.98 -3.14
CA GLY A 327 -4.98 8.10 -2.37
C GLY A 327 -4.83 8.85 -1.05
N SER A 328 -5.94 9.46 -0.64
CA SER A 328 -6.10 10.20 0.61
C SER A 328 -7.12 9.57 1.55
N ARG A 329 -7.68 8.40 1.22
CA ARG A 329 -8.81 7.82 1.96
C ARG A 329 -8.54 6.37 2.32
N ARG A 330 -8.51 6.07 3.61
CA ARG A 330 -8.40 4.71 4.13
C ARG A 330 -9.76 4.19 4.55
N ALA A 331 -10.14 3.06 4.00
CA ALA A 331 -11.39 2.37 4.29
C ALA A 331 -11.10 1.12 5.13
N THR A 332 -11.80 1.00 6.25
CA THR A 332 -11.69 -0.16 7.15
C THR A 332 -13.05 -0.83 7.33
N LEU A 333 -13.20 -2.07 6.89
CA LEU A 333 -14.38 -2.91 7.16
C LEU A 333 -14.08 -3.85 8.33
N ARG A 334 -14.82 -3.69 9.43
CA ARG A 334 -14.73 -4.56 10.61
C ARG A 334 -15.99 -5.40 10.75
N LEU A 335 -15.86 -6.70 10.98
CA LEU A 335 -16.94 -7.52 11.53
C LEU A 335 -16.97 -7.32 13.05
N THR A 336 -18.02 -6.66 13.53
CA THR A 336 -18.19 -6.22 14.93
C THR A 336 -19.08 -7.15 15.74
N GLU A 337 -19.97 -7.90 15.10
CA GLU A 337 -20.80 -8.91 15.76
C GLU A 337 -21.17 -10.03 14.78
N ALA A 338 -21.26 -11.25 15.30
CA ALA A 338 -21.86 -12.37 14.57
C ALA A 338 -22.79 -13.18 15.49
N THR A 339 -23.91 -13.62 14.92
CA THR A 339 -24.86 -14.54 15.56
C THR A 339 -24.92 -15.83 14.76
N ALA A 340 -24.54 -16.95 15.37
CA ALA A 340 -24.60 -18.27 14.73
C ALA A 340 -25.92 -18.98 15.12
N HIS A 341 -26.96 -18.88 14.29
CA HIS A 341 -28.26 -19.51 14.57
C HIS A 341 -28.19 -21.04 14.49
N ALA A 342 -27.40 -21.54 13.55
CA ALA A 342 -27.08 -22.95 13.42
C ALA A 342 -25.56 -23.15 13.36
N ILE A 343 -25.09 -24.16 14.08
CA ILE A 343 -23.80 -24.82 13.88
C ILE A 343 -24.18 -26.30 13.78
N HIS A 344 -23.72 -27.00 12.75
CA HIS A 344 -24.07 -28.39 12.47
C HIS A 344 -23.15 -29.38 13.20
N GLU A 345 -22.54 -28.91 14.27
CA GLU A 345 -21.85 -29.72 15.25
C GLU A 345 -22.71 -30.82 15.89
N PRO A 346 -22.16 -32.03 16.10
CA PRO A 346 -22.79 -33.00 16.97
C PRO A 346 -22.98 -32.44 18.39
N PRO A 347 -24.05 -32.82 19.12
CA PRO A 347 -24.38 -32.24 20.44
C PRO A 347 -23.27 -32.32 21.51
N TRP A 348 -22.23 -33.13 21.29
CA TRP A 348 -21.11 -33.33 22.20
C TRP A 348 -19.83 -32.52 21.85
N PHE A 349 -19.73 -31.90 20.66
CA PHE A 349 -18.58 -31.04 20.29
C PHE A 349 -18.74 -29.61 20.81
N GLY A 350 -19.98 -29.15 21.01
CA GLY A 350 -20.33 -28.02 21.87
C GLY A 350 -19.99 -26.62 21.35
N LYS A 351 -19.03 -26.47 20.43
CA LYS A 351 -18.75 -25.25 19.66
C LYS A 351 -18.24 -25.62 18.28
N GLY A 352 -18.70 -24.93 17.24
CA GLY A 352 -18.19 -25.08 15.87
C GLY A 352 -17.24 -23.94 15.50
N GLU A 353 -16.33 -24.22 14.57
CA GLU A 353 -15.36 -23.29 14.02
C GLU A 353 -15.93 -22.54 12.82
N LEU A 354 -16.32 -21.27 13.02
CA LEU A 354 -16.81 -20.41 11.95
C LEU A 354 -15.66 -19.61 11.34
N VAL A 355 -15.53 -19.68 10.02
CA VAL A 355 -14.61 -18.91 9.18
C VAL A 355 -15.40 -17.85 8.42
N PHE A 356 -14.91 -16.61 8.43
CA PHE A 356 -15.54 -15.49 7.75
C PHE A 356 -14.71 -15.07 6.54
N GLU A 357 -15.24 -15.23 5.35
CA GLU A 357 -14.60 -14.92 4.08
C GLU A 357 -15.14 -13.60 3.50
N THR A 358 -14.28 -12.90 2.78
CA THR A 358 -14.63 -11.66 2.08
C THR A 358 -13.88 -11.54 0.76
N GLU A 359 -14.60 -11.11 -0.28
CA GLU A 359 -14.02 -10.64 -1.54
C GLU A 359 -14.54 -9.23 -1.80
N LEU A 360 -13.64 -8.27 -2.01
CA LEU A 360 -14.00 -6.86 -2.23
C LEU A 360 -13.60 -6.41 -3.62
N TYR A 361 -14.43 -5.58 -4.24
CA TYR A 361 -14.25 -5.08 -5.62
C TYR A 361 -14.52 -3.58 -5.68
N SER A 362 -13.61 -2.82 -6.30
CA SER A 362 -13.85 -1.41 -6.63
C SER A 362 -14.85 -1.31 -7.79
N ARG A 363 -15.95 -0.57 -7.59
CA ARG A 363 -16.87 -0.29 -8.69
C ARG A 363 -16.27 0.70 -9.68
N PHE A 364 -15.52 1.69 -9.20
CA PHE A 364 -14.90 2.67 -10.08
C PHE A 364 -13.88 2.01 -11.01
N ALA A 365 -12.98 1.17 -10.49
CA ALA A 365 -11.98 0.48 -11.32
C ALA A 365 -12.64 -0.47 -12.33
N ALA A 366 -13.72 -1.14 -11.94
CA ALA A 366 -14.50 -1.97 -12.86
C ALA A 366 -15.14 -1.16 -13.99
N ASP A 367 -15.72 0.00 -13.68
CA ASP A 367 -16.42 0.84 -14.66
C ASP A 367 -15.46 1.62 -15.58
N GLU A 368 -14.36 2.15 -15.02
CA GLU A 368 -13.41 3.02 -15.74
C GLU A 368 -12.33 2.22 -16.46
N TRP A 369 -11.79 1.20 -15.80
CA TRP A 369 -10.62 0.45 -16.30
C TRP A 369 -10.95 -0.99 -16.71
N GLY A 370 -12.19 -1.44 -16.49
CA GLY A 370 -12.58 -2.82 -16.78
C GLY A 370 -11.94 -3.84 -15.83
N MET A 371 -11.45 -3.41 -14.67
CA MET A 371 -10.81 -4.28 -13.69
C MET A 371 -11.85 -5.09 -12.91
N LEU A 372 -11.82 -6.41 -13.03
CA LEU A 372 -12.86 -7.28 -12.46
C LEU A 372 -12.37 -8.18 -11.33
N ARG A 373 -11.07 -8.16 -11.03
CA ARG A 373 -10.50 -8.93 -9.91
C ARG A 373 -10.69 -8.21 -8.59
N ALA A 374 -10.77 -8.98 -7.50
CA ALA A 374 -11.00 -8.44 -6.17
C ALA A 374 -9.77 -7.66 -5.64
N ILE A 375 -10.00 -6.47 -5.09
CA ILE A 375 -8.96 -5.67 -4.40
C ILE A 375 -8.56 -6.28 -3.05
N ASN A 376 -9.37 -7.17 -2.52
CA ASN A 376 -9.02 -7.94 -1.33
C ASN A 376 -9.77 -9.27 -1.35
N ASN A 377 -9.07 -10.35 -1.05
CA ASN A 377 -9.64 -11.68 -0.95
C ASN A 377 -9.12 -12.38 0.31
N ARG A 378 -10.02 -12.58 1.27
CA ARG A 378 -9.78 -13.42 2.44
C ARG A 378 -10.70 -14.62 2.37
N ASN A 379 -10.11 -15.77 2.10
CA ASN A 379 -10.88 -16.99 1.92
C ASN A 379 -10.33 -18.16 2.75
N LEU A 380 -11.16 -19.20 2.90
CA LEU A 380 -10.82 -20.43 3.58
C LEU A 380 -9.75 -21.20 2.80
N ARG A 381 -9.85 -21.24 1.47
CA ARG A 381 -8.96 -22.03 0.61
C ARG A 381 -7.50 -21.66 0.85
N ASP A 382 -7.21 -20.38 1.00
CA ASP A 382 -5.88 -19.81 1.12
C ASP A 382 -5.42 -19.69 2.58
N GLY A 383 -6.35 -19.86 3.53
CA GLY A 383 -6.05 -19.82 4.95
C GLY A 383 -5.96 -18.42 5.53
N THR A 384 -6.52 -17.42 4.86
CA THR A 384 -6.41 -16.00 5.25
C THR A 384 -7.67 -15.46 5.92
N ALA A 385 -8.82 -16.12 5.76
CA ALA A 385 -10.07 -15.79 6.43
C ALA A 385 -9.98 -15.98 7.97
N PRO A 386 -10.43 -15.04 8.81
CA PRO A 386 -10.39 -15.22 10.26
C PRO A 386 -11.40 -16.28 10.74
N MET A 387 -11.01 -17.05 11.77
CA MET A 387 -11.85 -18.07 12.39
C MET A 387 -12.21 -17.72 13.85
N ARG A 388 -13.44 -18.02 14.27
CA ARG A 388 -13.90 -17.92 15.66
C ARG A 388 -14.83 -19.08 16.00
N ARG A 389 -14.80 -19.50 17.27
CA ARG A 389 -15.65 -20.58 17.78
C ARG A 389 -16.98 -20.06 18.31
N PHE A 390 -18.09 -20.68 17.92
CA PHE A 390 -19.44 -20.32 18.36
C PHE A 390 -20.18 -21.54 18.88
N LYS A 391 -21.13 -21.33 19.80
CA LYS A 391 -22.22 -22.27 20.09
C LYS A 391 -23.43 -21.95 19.22
N GLN A 392 -24.30 -22.94 19.05
CA GLN A 392 -25.59 -22.72 18.42
C GLN A 392 -26.40 -21.65 19.18
N GLY A 393 -26.95 -20.69 18.46
CA GLY A 393 -27.66 -19.53 18.98
C GLY A 393 -26.78 -18.49 19.67
N GLU A 394 -25.45 -18.63 19.65
CA GLU A 394 -24.55 -17.67 20.30
C GLU A 394 -24.41 -16.41 19.44
N THR A 395 -24.56 -15.26 20.08
CA THR A 395 -24.14 -13.96 19.55
C THR A 395 -22.84 -13.54 20.24
N ARG A 396 -21.85 -13.11 19.46
CA ARG A 396 -20.58 -12.63 19.99
C ARG A 396 -20.22 -11.30 19.36
N ALA A 397 -19.82 -10.35 20.21
CA ALA A 397 -19.04 -9.20 19.76
C ALA A 397 -17.67 -9.68 19.25
N LEU A 398 -17.25 -9.08 18.15
CA LEU A 398 -16.04 -9.35 17.42
C LEU A 398 -15.29 -8.02 17.17
N ASP A 399 -14.03 -8.14 16.81
CA ASP A 399 -13.22 -7.05 16.29
C ASP A 399 -12.28 -7.67 15.25
N LEU A 400 -12.86 -7.99 14.10
CA LEU A 400 -12.17 -8.61 12.98
C LEU A 400 -12.12 -7.62 11.83
N VAL A 401 -10.95 -7.06 11.58
CA VAL A 401 -10.68 -6.31 10.35
C VAL A 401 -10.71 -7.30 9.19
N LEU A 402 -11.59 -7.07 8.22
CA LEU A 402 -11.72 -7.89 7.01
C LEU A 402 -11.13 -7.18 5.78
N PHE A 403 -11.16 -5.84 5.78
CA PHE A 403 -10.56 -4.98 4.78
C PHE A 403 -10.03 -3.72 5.46
N ASP A 404 -8.84 -3.28 5.08
CA ASP A 404 -8.19 -2.09 5.64
C ASP A 404 -7.11 -1.58 4.68
N GLN A 405 -7.50 -0.70 3.77
CA GLN A 405 -6.67 -0.27 2.64
C GLN A 405 -6.99 1.17 2.25
N LEU A 406 -6.07 1.79 1.50
CA LEU A 406 -6.40 2.99 0.74
C LEU A 406 -7.30 2.63 -0.44
N VAL A 407 -8.26 3.51 -0.72
CA VAL A 407 -9.19 3.40 -1.83
C VAL A 407 -8.98 4.57 -2.79
N LEU A 408 -9.29 4.37 -4.07
CA LEU A 408 -9.19 5.43 -5.07
C LEU A 408 -10.04 6.64 -4.66
N ARG A 409 -9.65 7.84 -5.07
CA ARG A 409 -10.36 9.09 -4.71
C ARG A 409 -11.75 9.17 -5.34
N GLU A 410 -11.91 8.53 -6.49
CA GLU A 410 -13.12 8.51 -7.30
C GLU A 410 -14.11 7.44 -6.87
N ASP A 411 -13.63 6.44 -6.12
CA ASP A 411 -14.49 5.40 -5.58
C ASP A 411 -15.56 6.01 -4.69
N ARG A 412 -16.76 5.45 -4.80
CA ARG A 412 -17.92 5.79 -3.97
C ARG A 412 -18.56 4.56 -3.35
N MET A 413 -18.34 3.41 -3.99
CA MET A 413 -18.98 2.16 -3.65
C MET A 413 -17.96 1.04 -3.83
N ILE A 414 -17.84 0.18 -2.83
CA ILE A 414 -17.11 -1.08 -2.93
C ILE A 414 -18.12 -2.21 -2.79
N ASP A 415 -18.07 -3.19 -3.70
CA ASP A 415 -18.88 -4.39 -3.58
C ASP A 415 -18.14 -5.41 -2.73
N ALA A 416 -18.78 -5.92 -1.69
CA ALA A 416 -18.23 -6.97 -0.85
C ALA A 416 -19.09 -8.22 -0.93
N TRP A 417 -18.52 -9.31 -1.43
CA TRP A 417 -19.08 -10.64 -1.24
C TRP A 417 -18.61 -11.17 0.11
N VAL A 418 -19.56 -11.56 0.96
CA VAL A 418 -19.29 -12.09 2.30
C VAL A 418 -19.79 -13.52 2.40
N ARG A 419 -19.06 -14.36 3.12
CA ARG A 419 -19.46 -15.74 3.39
C ARG A 419 -19.02 -16.20 4.76
N ALA A 420 -19.87 -16.97 5.43
CA ALA A 420 -19.50 -17.67 6.65
C ALA A 420 -19.60 -19.18 6.44
N GLN A 421 -18.58 -19.89 6.90
CA GLN A 421 -18.51 -21.34 6.83
C GLN A 421 -18.22 -21.95 8.19
N GLU A 422 -18.90 -23.03 8.54
CA GLU A 422 -18.49 -23.95 9.60
C GLU A 422 -17.41 -24.88 9.04
N LEU A 423 -16.37 -25.13 9.82
CA LEU A 423 -15.19 -25.88 9.43
C LEU A 423 -15.02 -27.11 10.32
N ASP A 424 -15.03 -28.31 9.73
CA ASP A 424 -14.83 -29.58 10.46
C ASP A 424 -13.43 -30.18 10.18
N TRP A 425 -12.77 -29.77 9.09
CA TRP A 425 -11.43 -30.24 8.77
C TRP A 425 -10.61 -29.20 8.01
N SER A 426 -9.46 -28.86 8.59
CA SER A 426 -8.41 -28.07 7.96
C SER A 426 -7.05 -28.39 8.60
N ASP A 427 -6.12 -28.82 7.76
CA ASP A 427 -4.72 -29.05 8.12
C ASP A 427 -3.87 -27.77 8.18
N MET A 428 -4.43 -26.63 7.74
CA MET A 428 -3.79 -25.34 7.87
C MET A 428 -3.60 -24.96 9.34
N ARG A 429 -2.43 -24.41 9.63
CA ARG A 429 -2.07 -23.94 10.97
C ARG A 429 -2.94 -22.81 11.48
N ASN A 430 -3.55 -22.05 10.58
CA ASN A 430 -4.43 -20.94 10.94
C ASN A 430 -5.77 -21.45 11.52
N TYR A 431 -6.17 -22.69 11.22
CA TYR A 431 -7.45 -23.25 11.70
C TYR A 431 -7.30 -24.48 12.60
N ARG A 432 -6.41 -25.43 12.27
CA ARG A 432 -6.13 -26.67 13.05
C ARG A 432 -7.38 -27.41 13.52
N VAL A 433 -8.32 -27.61 12.60
CA VAL A 433 -9.55 -28.34 12.87
C VAL A 433 -9.43 -29.74 12.28
N PHE A 434 -9.71 -30.78 13.08
CA PHE A 434 -9.47 -32.17 12.70
C PHE A 434 -10.60 -33.07 13.18
N GLU A 435 -11.83 -32.78 12.76
CA GLU A 435 -13.03 -33.44 13.23
C GLU A 435 -13.59 -34.41 12.18
N SER A 436 -13.77 -33.95 10.93
CA SER A 436 -14.33 -34.77 9.85
C SER A 436 -13.80 -34.41 8.46
N ILE A 437 -12.97 -35.29 7.88
CA ILE A 437 -12.49 -35.13 6.50
C ILE A 437 -13.59 -35.36 5.44
N LEU A 438 -14.70 -36.02 5.80
CA LEU A 438 -15.79 -36.33 4.85
C LEU A 438 -16.71 -35.14 4.60
N HIS A 439 -16.76 -34.21 5.54
CA HIS A 439 -17.55 -32.98 5.47
C HIS A 439 -16.68 -31.81 5.95
N PRO A 440 -15.61 -31.46 5.20
CA PRO A 440 -14.56 -30.61 5.74
C PRO A 440 -15.04 -29.20 6.09
N HIS A 441 -16.08 -28.70 5.43
CA HIS A 441 -16.72 -27.42 5.75
C HIS A 441 -18.17 -27.40 5.25
N ARG A 442 -18.96 -26.46 5.77
CA ARG A 442 -20.34 -26.17 5.37
C ARG A 442 -20.60 -24.66 5.36
N THR A 443 -21.26 -24.18 4.32
CA THR A 443 -21.70 -22.77 4.25
C THR A 443 -22.92 -22.52 5.12
N LEU A 444 -22.84 -21.49 5.96
CA LEU A 444 -23.92 -21.03 6.84
C LEU A 444 -24.67 -19.82 6.24
N GLY A 445 -23.99 -19.01 5.45
CA GLY A 445 -24.59 -17.89 4.73
C GLY A 445 -23.57 -17.22 3.81
N GLU A 446 -24.03 -16.71 2.68
CA GLU A 446 -23.22 -15.94 1.73
C GLU A 446 -24.09 -14.92 0.99
N GLY A 447 -23.48 -13.83 0.54
CA GLY A 447 -24.16 -12.84 -0.30
C GLY A 447 -23.36 -11.57 -0.49
N TRP A 448 -23.93 -10.66 -1.27
CA TRP A 448 -23.33 -9.35 -1.56
C TRP A 448 -23.85 -8.30 -0.58
N ILE A 449 -22.94 -7.43 -0.12
CA ILE A 449 -23.24 -6.18 0.56
C ILE A 449 -22.55 -5.05 -0.20
N GLU A 450 -23.21 -3.90 -0.26
CA GLU A 450 -22.65 -2.68 -0.85
C GLU A 450 -22.04 -1.82 0.27
N LEU A 451 -20.80 -1.38 0.08
CA LEU A 451 -20.10 -0.50 1.01
C LEU A 451 -20.13 0.93 0.44
N ASP A 452 -21.01 1.78 0.95
CA ASP A 452 -21.04 3.20 0.60
C ASP A 452 -19.95 3.95 1.36
N ILE A 453 -18.86 4.28 0.68
CA ILE A 453 -17.73 4.95 1.32
C ILE A 453 -17.95 6.45 1.52
N GLU A 454 -19.00 7.03 0.92
CA GLU A 454 -19.44 8.40 1.22
C GLU A 454 -20.33 8.44 2.49
N GLN A 455 -20.89 7.30 2.89
CA GLN A 455 -21.74 7.15 4.07
C GLN A 455 -21.26 5.98 4.96
N PRO A 456 -20.06 6.08 5.56
CA PRO A 456 -19.54 5.06 6.47
C PRO A 456 -20.48 4.86 7.67
N GLY A 457 -20.50 3.62 8.17
CA GLY A 457 -21.31 3.25 9.32
C GLY A 457 -21.67 1.77 9.38
N PRO A 458 -22.71 1.41 10.16
CA PRO A 458 -23.06 0.03 10.41
C PRO A 458 -23.77 -0.61 9.22
N ILE A 459 -23.37 -1.84 8.90
CA ILE A 459 -23.93 -2.66 7.82
C ILE A 459 -24.38 -4.00 8.41
N HIS A 460 -25.50 -4.52 7.92
CA HIS A 460 -26.08 -5.77 8.41
C HIS A 460 -26.32 -6.74 7.26
N PHE A 461 -25.71 -7.92 7.36
CA PHE A 461 -26.01 -9.07 6.53
C PHE A 461 -26.84 -10.07 7.34
N ALA A 462 -28.09 -10.28 6.92
CA ALA A 462 -29.01 -11.20 7.57
C ALA A 462 -29.06 -12.53 6.78
N GLY A 463 -28.60 -13.60 7.40
CA GLY A 463 -28.58 -14.94 6.80
C GLY A 463 -29.39 -15.93 7.62
N ASP A 464 -29.81 -17.03 6.98
CA ASP A 464 -30.69 -18.02 7.62
C ASP A 464 -30.01 -18.75 8.80
N GLU A 465 -28.73 -19.10 8.65
CA GLU A 465 -27.97 -19.80 9.70
C GLU A 465 -26.99 -18.87 10.44
N VAL A 466 -26.74 -17.67 9.92
CA VAL A 466 -25.81 -16.68 10.50
C VAL A 466 -26.24 -15.24 10.21
N ASP A 467 -26.19 -14.37 11.21
CA ASP A 467 -26.28 -12.92 11.03
C ASP A 467 -24.92 -12.27 11.30
N LEU A 468 -24.53 -11.30 10.47
CA LEU A 468 -23.25 -10.59 10.55
C LEU A 468 -23.49 -9.08 10.60
N ARG A 469 -22.82 -8.41 11.55
CA ARG A 469 -22.81 -6.94 11.63
C ARG A 469 -21.41 -6.43 11.38
N PHE A 470 -21.31 -5.51 10.43
CA PHE A 470 -20.09 -4.84 10.07
C PHE A 470 -20.15 -3.37 10.44
N GLU A 471 -18.98 -2.76 10.59
CA GLU A 471 -18.79 -1.31 10.64
C GLU A 471 -17.82 -0.94 9.52
N LEU A 472 -18.21 0.00 8.67
CA LEU A 472 -17.34 0.64 7.70
C LEU A 472 -16.85 1.96 8.29
N GLU A 473 -15.54 2.10 8.46
CA GLU A 473 -14.89 3.33 8.90
C GLU A 473 -14.13 3.94 7.73
N MET A 474 -14.18 5.28 7.64
CA MET A 474 -13.39 6.05 6.67
C MET A 474 -12.51 7.05 7.40
N ILE A 475 -11.24 7.07 7.04
CA ILE A 475 -10.27 8.04 7.52
C ILE A 475 -9.78 8.83 6.30
N GLU A 476 -10.02 10.13 6.32
CA GLU A 476 -9.37 11.07 5.42
C GLU A 476 -7.96 11.32 5.95
N LEU A 477 -6.98 11.06 5.10
CA LEU A 477 -5.58 11.32 5.37
C LEU A 477 -5.31 12.78 5.00
N ASP A 478 -4.59 13.51 5.86
CA ASP A 478 -4.12 14.86 5.55
C ASP A 478 -3.09 14.79 4.41
N VAL A 479 -3.58 14.86 3.18
CA VAL A 479 -2.80 15.15 1.98
C VAL A 479 -2.87 16.66 1.78
N ILE A 480 -1.73 17.31 1.58
CA ILE A 480 -1.67 18.73 1.26
C ILE A 480 -2.16 18.89 -0.19
N ASP A 481 -3.48 19.05 -0.36
CA ASP A 481 -4.09 19.49 -1.62
C ASP A 481 -3.92 21.03 -1.73
N PRO A 482 -3.65 21.58 -2.92
CA PRO A 482 -3.62 23.02 -3.12
C PRO A 482 -4.96 23.65 -2.73
N ALA A 483 -4.96 24.52 -1.71
CA ALA A 483 -6.15 25.19 -1.24
C ALA A 483 -6.35 26.52 -1.96
N VAL A 484 -7.56 26.77 -2.45
CA VAL A 484 -7.94 28.11 -2.94
C VAL A 484 -8.03 29.05 -1.74
N THR A 485 -7.08 29.98 -1.65
CA THR A 485 -6.96 30.96 -0.56
C THR A 485 -7.63 32.29 -0.84
N GLY A 486 -7.99 32.56 -2.11
CA GLY A 486 -8.72 33.76 -2.51
C GLY A 486 -9.49 33.57 -3.81
N PHE A 487 -10.65 34.21 -3.96
CA PHE A 487 -11.48 34.15 -5.18
C PHE A 487 -12.19 35.48 -5.43
N GLU A 488 -12.11 35.98 -6.66
CA GLU A 488 -12.75 37.20 -7.11
C GLU A 488 -13.34 37.03 -8.52
N VAL A 489 -14.53 37.61 -8.73
CA VAL A 489 -15.08 37.82 -10.07
C VAL A 489 -14.53 39.14 -10.59
N VAL A 490 -13.64 39.08 -11.57
CA VAL A 490 -12.92 40.26 -12.10
C VAL A 490 -13.78 41.03 -13.10
N HIS A 491 -14.57 40.31 -13.91
CA HIS A 491 -15.44 40.91 -14.91
C HIS A 491 -16.69 40.07 -15.17
N ASP A 492 -17.82 40.74 -15.39
CA ASP A 492 -19.09 40.14 -15.79
C ASP A 492 -19.65 40.94 -16.97
N ALA A 493 -19.80 40.26 -18.11
CA ALA A 493 -20.36 40.81 -19.34
C ALA A 493 -21.65 40.09 -19.77
N GLY A 494 -22.27 39.35 -18.85
CA GLY A 494 -23.53 38.62 -19.03
C GLY A 494 -23.43 37.31 -19.82
N GLU A 495 -22.79 37.32 -20.99
CA GLU A 495 -22.56 36.11 -21.78
C GLU A 495 -21.28 35.36 -21.38
N TRP A 496 -20.41 36.00 -20.59
CA TRP A 496 -19.20 35.43 -20.04
C TRP A 496 -18.79 36.13 -18.73
N VAL A 497 -18.04 35.40 -17.90
CA VAL A 497 -17.48 35.89 -16.63
C VAL A 497 -15.99 35.56 -16.56
N ASP A 498 -15.20 36.50 -16.06
CA ASP A 498 -13.77 36.35 -15.80
C ASP A 498 -13.53 36.16 -14.31
N LEU A 499 -12.91 35.04 -13.98
CA LEU A 499 -12.71 34.58 -12.62
C LEU A 499 -11.23 34.58 -12.31
N TRP A 500 -10.86 35.15 -11.17
CA TRP A 500 -9.50 35.10 -10.66
C TRP A 500 -9.49 34.44 -9.29
N PHE A 501 -8.52 33.57 -9.05
CA PHE A 501 -8.32 32.97 -7.73
C PHE A 501 -6.86 32.68 -7.45
N VAL A 502 -6.56 32.50 -6.17
CA VAL A 502 -5.22 32.21 -5.66
C VAL A 502 -5.25 30.87 -4.95
N SER A 503 -4.24 30.03 -5.20
CA SER A 503 -3.93 28.85 -4.40
C SER A 503 -2.74 29.11 -3.48
N ASP A 504 -2.66 28.40 -2.35
CA ASP A 504 -1.50 28.44 -1.44
C ASP A 504 -0.24 27.80 -2.04
N GLU A 505 -0.38 26.95 -3.05
CA GLU A 505 0.72 26.37 -3.82
C GLU A 505 0.45 26.32 -5.34
N PRO A 506 1.49 26.16 -6.19
CA PRO A 506 1.31 26.08 -7.64
C PRO A 506 0.41 24.91 -8.06
N ALA A 507 -0.62 25.20 -8.84
CA ALA A 507 -1.64 24.24 -9.26
C ALA A 507 -2.04 24.48 -10.73
N ILE A 508 -2.72 23.54 -11.38
CA ILE A 508 -3.58 23.86 -12.52
C ILE A 508 -4.94 24.32 -12.00
N SER A 509 -5.74 24.98 -12.83
CA SER A 509 -7.01 25.56 -12.39
C SER A 509 -8.21 25.04 -13.16
N SER A 510 -9.33 24.89 -12.44
CA SER A 510 -10.64 24.70 -13.04
C SER A 510 -11.72 25.48 -12.28
N VAL A 511 -12.86 25.71 -12.92
CA VAL A 511 -14.05 26.29 -12.29
C VAL A 511 -15.25 25.41 -12.60
N PHE A 512 -15.92 24.96 -11.54
CA PHE A 512 -17.24 24.35 -11.68
C PHE A 512 -18.32 25.42 -11.81
N VAL A 513 -19.16 25.29 -12.83
CA VAL A 513 -20.22 26.24 -13.16
C VAL A 513 -21.57 25.53 -13.02
N ARG A 514 -22.46 26.08 -12.19
CA ARG A 514 -23.83 25.58 -12.02
C ARG A 514 -24.84 26.68 -12.28
N GLY A 515 -25.73 26.45 -13.24
CA GLY A 515 -26.86 27.34 -13.53
C GLY A 515 -28.08 27.01 -12.68
N GLY A 516 -28.87 28.03 -12.35
CA GLY A 516 -30.17 27.90 -11.69
C GLY A 516 -31.22 27.17 -12.53
N ASP A 517 -30.94 26.99 -13.84
CA ASP A 517 -31.71 26.14 -14.75
C ASP A 517 -31.33 24.65 -14.67
N GLY A 518 -30.41 24.28 -13.77
CA GLY A 518 -29.92 22.91 -13.59
C GLY A 518 -28.72 22.54 -14.47
N SER A 519 -28.23 23.45 -15.33
CA SER A 519 -27.02 23.22 -16.12
C SER A 519 -25.78 23.09 -15.25
N ARG A 520 -24.83 22.23 -15.66
CA ARG A 520 -23.55 21.99 -14.98
C ARG A 520 -22.44 21.81 -16.00
N ARG A 521 -21.26 22.38 -15.76
CA ARG A 521 -20.03 22.12 -16.53
C ARG A 521 -18.79 22.52 -15.74
N VAL A 522 -17.64 22.02 -16.18
CA VAL A 522 -16.31 22.44 -15.72
C VAL A 522 -15.66 23.26 -16.81
N VAL A 523 -14.96 24.34 -16.44
CA VAL A 523 -14.11 25.12 -17.33
C VAL A 523 -12.70 25.08 -16.79
N HIS A 524 -11.76 24.55 -17.55
CA HIS A 524 -10.35 24.50 -17.17
C HIS A 524 -9.66 25.81 -17.55
N GLY A 525 -8.63 26.18 -16.79
CA GLY A 525 -7.73 27.28 -17.13
C GLY A 525 -6.92 26.99 -18.38
N GLU A 526 -6.15 27.98 -18.83
CA GLU A 526 -5.23 27.77 -19.95
C GLU A 526 -4.24 26.65 -19.62
N GLU A 527 -3.97 25.77 -20.60
CA GLU A 527 -2.92 24.76 -20.46
C GLU A 527 -1.57 25.46 -20.30
N GLY A 528 -1.02 25.39 -19.08
CA GLY A 528 0.20 26.07 -18.70
C GLY A 528 0.81 25.41 -17.46
N ALA A 529 2.05 25.81 -17.14
CA ALA A 529 2.71 25.34 -15.93
C ALA A 529 1.89 25.70 -14.68
N PRO A 530 1.89 24.84 -13.65
CA PRO A 530 1.20 25.13 -12.40
C PRO A 530 1.54 26.52 -11.85
N ALA A 531 0.53 27.26 -11.40
CA ALA A 531 0.64 28.63 -10.91
C ALA A 531 -0.08 28.79 -9.57
N THR A 532 0.28 29.80 -8.79
CA THR A 532 -0.45 30.16 -7.57
C THR A 532 -1.57 31.16 -7.84
N GLU A 533 -1.55 31.83 -9.00
CA GLU A 533 -2.58 32.76 -9.44
C GLU A 533 -3.23 32.25 -10.72
N HIS A 534 -4.56 32.19 -10.71
CA HIS A 534 -5.36 31.56 -11.74
C HIS A 534 -6.33 32.54 -12.33
N ARG A 535 -6.51 32.47 -13.65
CA ARG A 535 -7.52 33.24 -14.36
C ARG A 535 -8.29 32.36 -15.34
N ILE A 536 -9.60 32.28 -15.17
CA ILE A 536 -10.48 31.44 -15.99
C ILE A 536 -11.62 32.27 -16.54
N VAL A 537 -11.77 32.26 -17.87
CA VAL A 537 -12.91 32.87 -18.55
C VAL A 537 -13.97 31.81 -18.80
N VAL A 538 -15.13 31.98 -18.15
CA VAL A 538 -16.30 31.14 -18.35
C VAL A 538 -17.21 31.79 -19.39
N ASP A 539 -17.28 31.22 -20.60
CA ASP A 539 -18.06 31.75 -21.74
C ASP A 539 -19.45 31.09 -21.91
N ARG A 540 -20.31 31.54 -22.83
CA ARG A 540 -21.59 30.87 -23.15
C ARG A 540 -22.59 30.78 -21.98
N LEU A 541 -22.61 31.80 -21.12
CA LEU A 541 -23.65 31.97 -20.10
C LEU A 541 -24.95 32.45 -20.75
N ARG A 542 -26.10 32.03 -20.23
CA ARG A 542 -27.42 32.41 -20.74
C ARG A 542 -27.95 33.60 -19.95
N ALA A 543 -28.41 34.63 -20.67
CA ALA A 543 -29.10 35.76 -20.07
C ALA A 543 -30.32 35.30 -19.24
N GLY A 544 -30.50 35.90 -18.06
CA GLY A 544 -31.60 35.59 -17.14
C GLY A 544 -31.47 34.28 -16.35
N VAL A 545 -30.33 33.59 -16.42
CA VAL A 545 -30.03 32.41 -15.59
C VAL A 545 -29.00 32.81 -14.52
N ALA A 546 -29.30 32.55 -13.25
CA ALA A 546 -28.33 32.73 -12.17
C ALA A 546 -27.27 31.62 -12.21
N TYR A 547 -25.99 31.95 -12.05
CA TYR A 547 -24.90 30.98 -12.02
C TYR A 547 -24.13 31.04 -10.70
N SER A 548 -23.65 29.89 -10.23
CA SER A 548 -22.66 29.77 -9.16
C SER A 548 -21.36 29.20 -9.72
N PHE A 549 -20.24 29.76 -9.28
CA PHE A 549 -18.90 29.39 -9.68
C PHE A 549 -18.13 28.87 -8.47
N THR A 550 -17.46 27.73 -8.62
CA THR A 550 -16.61 27.15 -7.58
C THR A 550 -15.22 26.95 -8.17
N PRO A 551 -14.24 27.81 -7.85
CA PRO A 551 -12.87 27.65 -8.30
C PRO A 551 -12.25 26.41 -7.65
N ARG A 552 -11.31 25.79 -8.38
CA ARG A 552 -10.52 24.66 -7.93
C ARG A 552 -9.09 24.85 -8.36
N ALA A 553 -8.19 24.61 -7.42
CA ALA A 553 -6.80 24.35 -7.70
C ALA A 553 -6.66 22.83 -7.77
N GLU A 554 -6.19 22.33 -8.90
CA GLU A 554 -5.98 20.92 -9.20
C GLU A 554 -4.47 20.70 -9.29
N ASP A 555 -4.03 19.53 -8.85
CA ASP A 555 -2.63 19.15 -8.93
C ASP A 555 -2.22 18.93 -10.42
N GLY A 556 -0.93 19.00 -10.71
CA GLY A 556 -0.41 19.02 -12.09
C GLY A 556 -0.76 17.75 -12.88
N ALA A 557 -1.02 16.65 -12.17
CA ALA A 557 -1.42 15.35 -12.72
C ALA A 557 -2.89 15.28 -13.18
N ARG A 558 -3.70 16.33 -13.03
CA ARG A 558 -5.16 16.31 -13.36
C ARG A 558 -5.90 15.17 -12.65
N ASN A 559 -5.43 14.72 -11.49
CA ASN A 559 -6.11 13.71 -10.70
C ASN A 559 -7.53 14.22 -10.42
N LEU A 560 -8.55 13.52 -10.95
CA LEU A 560 -9.92 14.01 -11.05
C LEU A 560 -10.59 14.09 -9.68
N GLY A 561 -10.26 15.11 -8.89
CA GLY A 561 -10.89 15.42 -7.63
C GLY A 561 -12.38 15.70 -7.78
N ARG A 562 -13.23 14.67 -7.67
CA ARG A 562 -14.68 14.82 -7.50
C ARG A 562 -15.07 14.85 -6.02
N GLY A 563 -14.81 16.00 -5.41
CA GLY A 563 -15.76 16.74 -4.56
C GLY A 563 -16.30 16.05 -3.31
N MET A 564 -15.62 16.28 -2.19
CA MET A 564 -16.34 16.55 -0.95
C MET A 564 -16.66 18.05 -0.87
N VAL A 565 -17.95 18.35 -0.79
CA VAL A 565 -18.46 19.70 -0.53
C VAL A 565 -18.13 20.03 0.92
N TRP A 566 -16.98 20.66 1.16
CA TRP A 566 -16.85 21.51 2.34
C TRP A 566 -17.64 22.79 2.08
N GLU A 567 -18.95 22.74 2.34
CA GLU A 567 -19.73 23.92 2.69
C GLU A 567 -19.22 24.42 4.05
N ARG A 568 -18.00 24.95 4.08
CA ARG A 568 -17.67 25.92 5.11
C ARG A 568 -18.42 27.18 4.68
N GLU A 569 -19.51 27.48 5.39
CA GLU A 569 -20.22 28.77 5.34
C GLU A 569 -19.25 29.93 5.64
N ALA A 570 -18.45 30.26 4.65
CA ALA A 570 -17.60 31.40 4.52
C ALA A 570 -17.24 31.39 3.03
N TRP A 571 -18.15 31.71 2.12
CA TRP A 571 -18.80 33.01 2.01
C TRP A 571 -20.21 32.84 1.41
N PRO A 572 -21.17 33.72 1.71
CA PRO A 572 -22.46 33.69 1.01
C PRO A 572 -22.19 33.86 -0.49
N GLY A 573 -22.57 32.87 -1.29
CA GLY A 573 -22.44 32.93 -2.74
C GLY A 573 -23.01 34.26 -3.24
N ARG A 574 -22.20 35.03 -3.97
CA ARG A 574 -22.74 36.15 -4.73
C ARG A 574 -23.50 35.56 -5.91
N SER A 575 -24.82 35.49 -5.79
CA SER A 575 -25.69 35.33 -6.94
C SER A 575 -25.69 36.64 -7.72
N PHE A 576 -25.31 36.58 -8.98
CA PHE A 576 -25.45 37.66 -9.94
C PHE A 576 -26.64 37.35 -10.84
N ASP A 577 -27.57 38.29 -10.95
CA ASP A 577 -28.48 38.30 -12.09
C ASP A 577 -27.68 38.81 -13.28
N VAL A 578 -27.53 37.98 -14.31
CA VAL A 578 -27.04 38.43 -15.61
C VAL A 578 -28.00 39.52 -16.09
N ALA A 579 -27.56 40.77 -16.06
CA ALA A 579 -28.34 41.91 -16.55
C ALA A 579 -28.62 41.72 -18.05
N GLU A 580 -29.84 42.08 -18.48
CA GLU A 580 -30.26 42.11 -19.89
C GLU A 580 -29.36 42.97 -20.78
#